data_AF-A4CYF3-F1
#
_entry.id   AF-A4CYF3-F1
#
_cell.length_a   1.000
_cell.length_b   1.000
_cell.length_c   1.000
_cell.angle_alpha   90.00
_cell.angle_beta   90.00
_cell.angle_gamma   90.00
#
_symmetry.space_group_name_H-M   'P 1'
#
loop_
_entity.id
_entity.type
_entity.pdbx_description
1 polymer ?
#
loop_
_entity_poly.entity_id
_entity_poly.type
_entity_poly.pdbx_seq_one_letter_code
_entity_poly.pdbx_strand_id
1 'polypeptide(L)'
;MGTASGTPAGFDFDYSSTENLEADSYNFALRDSITGDLNFLTATAVDDGEFELNGDGIAVTTTTDLLSSTTEELTLLGETAEAIDLFDLANPSGDFTLQLDATLFREAAFDNQVGFYLANRAGSVLDPLTGEEVATLEGDRSTYLDAVVNNNLFSGQIANNNSGGLDTSEATISGNIDFNDAVLLPFLVRNGTLSDVASNFNNLYVAPASLNADNGTDHIRLLGGNTFGFEDQRNAGDSDFDDVVVVINNLNIV
;
A
#
# COMPACT_ATOMS: atom_id res chain seq x y z
N MET A 1 1.20 -4.24 20.94
CA MET A 1 0.99 -3.85 22.36
C MET A 1 2.34 -3.50 22.97
N GLY A 2 2.78 -2.25 22.80
CA GLY A 2 4.05 -1.76 23.34
C GLY A 2 3.98 -1.64 24.86
N THR A 3 4.96 -2.20 25.56
CA THR A 3 5.09 -2.04 27.01
C THR A 3 5.55 -0.62 27.32
N ALA A 4 4.67 0.20 27.90
CA ALA A 4 5.06 1.48 28.49
C ALA A 4 6.03 1.21 29.65
N SER A 5 7.32 1.47 29.45
CA SER A 5 8.32 1.37 30.52
C SER A 5 8.59 2.75 31.10
N GLY A 6 8.21 2.93 32.37
CA GLY A 6 8.53 4.12 33.16
C GLY A 6 7.30 4.76 33.79
N THR A 7 6.60 4.05 34.67
CA THR A 7 5.67 4.71 35.61
C THR A 7 6.49 5.48 36.64
N PRO A 8 6.43 6.83 36.69
CA PRO A 8 6.91 7.57 37.85
C PRO A 8 6.12 7.11 39.08
N ALA A 9 6.78 6.93 40.21
CA ALA A 9 6.10 6.56 41.45
C ALA A 9 5.07 7.66 41.82
N GLY A 10 3.77 7.33 41.80
CA GLY A 10 2.70 8.25 42.23
C GLY A 10 1.45 8.31 41.33
N PHE A 11 1.44 7.67 40.16
CA PHE A 11 0.28 7.63 39.27
C PHE A 11 -0.22 6.20 39.08
N ASP A 12 -1.52 5.99 39.28
CA ASP A 12 -2.21 4.76 38.92
C ASP A 12 -2.99 5.04 37.63
N PHE A 13 -2.78 4.22 36.61
CA PHE A 13 -3.41 4.42 35.31
C PHE A 13 -4.85 3.90 35.35
N ASP A 14 -5.76 4.73 35.84
CA ASP A 14 -7.21 4.47 35.79
C ASP A 14 -7.77 5.13 34.52
N TYR A 15 -7.94 4.34 33.45
CA TYR A 15 -8.45 4.82 32.17
C TYR A 15 -9.97 4.84 32.15
N SER A 16 -10.57 6.00 31.83
CA SER A 16 -11.96 6.10 31.41
C SER A 16 -12.09 7.02 30.20
N SER A 17 -12.55 6.50 29.06
CA SER A 17 -12.99 7.34 27.94
C SER A 17 -14.47 7.67 28.09
N THR A 18 -14.83 8.92 27.82
CA THR A 18 -16.23 9.33 27.60
C THR A 18 -16.31 9.99 26.23
N GLU A 19 -17.15 9.43 25.36
CA GLU A 19 -17.42 9.97 24.03
C GLU A 19 -18.22 11.26 24.18
N ASN A 20 -17.69 12.37 23.68
CA ASN A 20 -18.39 13.64 23.69
C ASN A 20 -18.98 13.90 22.29
N LEU A 21 -20.23 13.45 22.11
CA LEU A 21 -20.95 13.42 20.82
C LEU A 21 -21.16 14.81 20.17
N GLU A 22 -20.92 15.90 20.90
CA GLU A 22 -21.07 17.26 20.35
C GLU A 22 -19.78 17.83 19.74
N ALA A 23 -18.61 17.27 20.06
CA ALA A 23 -17.31 17.82 19.68
C ALA A 23 -16.39 16.82 18.95
N ASP A 24 -16.84 15.58 18.74
CA ASP A 24 -16.04 14.50 18.13
C ASP A 24 -14.67 14.33 18.81
N SER A 25 -14.63 14.51 20.13
CA SER A 25 -13.40 14.54 20.93
C SER A 25 -13.40 13.46 22.00
N TYR A 26 -12.29 12.74 22.15
CA TYR A 26 -12.04 11.85 23.28
C TYR A 26 -11.34 12.62 24.41
N ASN A 27 -11.99 12.68 25.59
CA ASN A 27 -11.35 13.22 26.78
C ASN A 27 -10.63 12.11 27.54
N PHE A 28 -9.32 12.28 27.76
CA PHE A 28 -8.52 11.40 28.60
C PHE A 28 -8.41 12.01 30.00
N ALA A 29 -8.48 11.19 31.04
CA ALA A 29 -8.24 11.63 32.40
C ALA A 29 -7.21 10.72 33.07
N LEU A 30 -6.25 11.32 33.77
CA LEU A 30 -5.37 10.62 34.70
C LEU A 30 -5.87 10.86 36.12
N ARG A 31 -5.92 9.80 36.92
CA ARG A 31 -6.23 9.90 38.34
C ARG A 31 -4.94 9.91 39.14
N ASP A 32 -4.72 10.97 39.94
CA ASP A 32 -3.63 10.98 40.90
C ASP A 32 -3.90 9.92 41.99
N SER A 33 -2.95 9.00 42.19
CA SER A 33 -3.15 7.85 43.08
C SER A 33 -3.13 8.19 44.57
N ILE A 34 -2.66 9.39 44.93
CA ILE A 34 -2.50 9.85 46.32
C ILE A 34 -3.67 10.72 46.73
N THR A 35 -4.08 11.64 45.87
CA THR A 35 -5.13 12.64 46.12
C THR A 35 -6.48 12.21 45.56
N GLY A 36 -6.50 11.37 44.53
CA GLY A 36 -7.70 10.97 43.81
C GLY A 36 -8.23 12.00 42.82
N ASP A 37 -7.53 13.13 42.66
CA ASP A 37 -7.89 14.20 41.73
C ASP A 37 -7.77 13.73 40.27
N LEU A 38 -8.64 14.26 39.42
CA LEU A 38 -8.66 13.97 37.99
C LEU A 38 -7.99 15.08 37.21
N ASN A 39 -6.95 14.72 36.46
CA ASN A 39 -6.29 15.59 35.50
C ASN A 39 -6.77 15.25 34.10
N PHE A 40 -7.50 16.19 33.49
CA PHE A 40 -7.99 16.05 32.13
C PHE A 40 -6.87 16.40 31.14
N LEU A 41 -6.64 15.50 30.20
CA LEU A 41 -5.70 15.67 29.11
C LEU A 41 -6.48 15.92 27.82
N THR A 42 -6.00 16.88 27.04
CA THR A 42 -6.52 17.16 25.71
C THR A 42 -5.70 16.40 24.69
N ALA A 43 -6.36 15.59 23.86
CA ALA A 43 -5.74 14.98 22.70
C ALA A 43 -5.64 16.01 21.58
N THR A 44 -4.42 16.24 21.09
CA THR A 44 -4.15 17.07 19.91
C THR A 44 -3.44 16.20 18.88
N ALA A 45 -3.98 16.13 17.67
CA ALA A 45 -3.26 15.52 16.56
C ALA A 45 -1.99 16.35 16.28
N VAL A 46 -0.85 15.67 16.20
CA VAL A 46 0.44 16.29 15.88
C VAL A 46 0.76 16.06 14.41
N ASP A 47 0.57 14.84 13.94
CA ASP A 47 0.75 14.38 12.56
C ASP A 47 -0.08 13.10 12.32
N ASP A 48 0.00 12.52 11.12
CA ASP A 48 -0.62 11.24 10.80
C ASP A 48 -0.08 10.12 11.70
N GLY A 49 -0.97 9.55 12.52
CA GLY A 49 -0.63 8.54 13.49
C GLY A 49 0.06 9.05 14.76
N GLU A 50 0.26 10.36 14.91
CA GLU A 50 0.79 10.95 16.15
C GLU A 50 -0.26 11.82 16.84
N PHE A 51 -0.48 11.54 18.13
CA PHE A 51 -1.25 12.42 18.99
C PHE A 51 -0.49 12.73 20.27
N GLU A 52 -0.66 13.96 20.73
CA GLU A 52 -0.15 14.45 21.99
C GLU A 52 -1.30 14.58 22.98
N LEU A 53 -1.12 14.02 24.17
CA LEU A 53 -2.00 14.28 25.30
C LEU A 53 -1.36 15.35 26.18
N ASN A 54 -1.96 16.54 26.24
CA ASN A 54 -1.45 17.68 27.00
C ASN A 54 -2.41 18.12 28.11
N GLY A 55 -1.88 18.29 29.32
CA GLY A 55 -2.59 18.86 30.45
C GLY A 55 -1.77 18.86 31.75
N ASP A 56 -1.93 19.94 32.53
CA ASP A 56 -1.38 20.11 33.89
C ASP A 56 0.11 19.74 34.08
N GLY A 57 0.96 20.11 33.09
CA GLY A 57 2.40 19.86 33.13
C GLY A 57 2.83 18.43 32.75
N ILE A 58 1.88 17.59 32.34
CA ILE A 58 2.11 16.26 31.76
C ILE A 58 1.93 16.36 30.24
N ALA A 59 2.96 15.95 29.51
CA ALA A 59 2.92 15.73 28.07
C ALA A 59 3.21 14.25 27.82
N VAL A 60 2.27 13.52 27.23
CA VAL A 60 2.47 12.15 26.75
C VAL A 60 2.41 12.18 25.24
N THR A 61 3.55 11.95 24.61
CA THR A 61 3.65 11.73 23.16
C THR A 61 3.60 10.23 22.91
N THR A 62 2.69 9.81 22.05
CA THR A 62 2.58 8.42 21.60
C THR A 62 2.51 8.41 20.09
N THR A 63 3.46 7.71 19.48
CA THR A 63 3.39 7.33 18.06
C THR A 63 2.54 6.07 17.98
N THR A 64 1.35 6.18 17.41
CA THR A 64 0.71 5.01 16.84
C THR A 64 1.33 4.80 15.47
N ASP A 65 1.99 3.67 15.23
CA ASP A 65 2.18 3.13 13.87
C ASP A 65 0.77 2.77 13.35
N LEU A 66 -0.04 3.78 13.07
CA LEU A 66 -1.03 3.63 12.03
C LEU A 66 -0.18 3.43 10.78
N LEU A 67 -0.25 2.23 10.21
CA LEU A 67 0.11 2.07 8.81
C LEU A 67 -0.64 3.18 8.08
N SER A 68 0.07 4.25 7.68
CA SER A 68 -0.50 5.19 6.74
C SER A 68 -0.99 4.32 5.59
N SER A 69 -2.22 4.57 5.13
CA SER A 69 -2.69 3.86 3.95
C SER A 69 -1.73 4.25 2.83
N THR A 70 -0.85 3.32 2.45
CA THR A 70 0.06 3.53 1.32
C THR A 70 -0.66 3.23 0.02
N THR A 71 -1.99 3.13 0.03
CA THR A 71 -2.79 2.78 -1.13
C THR A 71 -3.81 3.86 -1.45
N GLU A 72 -4.09 4.01 -2.74
CA GLU A 72 -5.04 4.97 -3.27
C GLU A 72 -5.79 4.41 -4.49
N GLU A 73 -6.88 5.07 -4.85
CA GLU A 73 -7.61 4.82 -6.08
C GLU A 73 -7.39 5.99 -7.06
N LEU A 74 -6.89 5.68 -8.24
CA LEU A 74 -6.70 6.62 -9.34
C LEU A 74 -7.86 6.52 -10.34
N THR A 75 -8.11 7.60 -11.07
CA THR A 75 -8.96 7.56 -12.27
C THR A 75 -8.07 7.57 -13.52
N LEU A 76 -7.90 6.40 -14.14
CA LEU A 76 -7.08 6.19 -15.33
C LEU A 76 -8.02 5.86 -16.49
N LEU A 77 -7.95 6.53 -17.64
CA LEU A 77 -8.87 6.32 -18.78
C LEU A 77 -10.39 6.34 -18.45
N GLY A 78 -10.78 6.95 -17.32
CA GLY A 78 -12.18 6.99 -16.86
C GLY A 78 -12.64 5.74 -16.09
N GLU A 79 -11.73 4.83 -15.76
CA GLU A 79 -11.91 3.69 -14.87
C GLU A 79 -11.14 3.90 -13.55
N THR A 80 -11.59 3.23 -12.49
CA THR A 80 -10.84 3.17 -11.23
C THR A 80 -9.66 2.23 -11.41
N ALA A 81 -8.49 2.63 -10.93
CA ALA A 81 -7.31 1.79 -10.86
C ALA A 81 -6.68 1.91 -9.47
N GLU A 82 -6.37 0.79 -8.85
CA GLU A 82 -5.77 0.73 -7.52
C GLU A 82 -4.25 0.89 -7.61
N ALA A 83 -3.68 1.65 -6.68
CA ALA A 83 -2.25 1.92 -6.65
C ALA A 83 -1.70 1.93 -5.22
N ILE A 84 -0.39 1.74 -5.11
CA ILE A 84 0.36 2.11 -3.92
C ILE A 84 0.87 3.55 -4.14
N ASP A 85 0.51 4.45 -3.23
CA ASP A 85 0.97 5.83 -3.21
C ASP A 85 2.41 5.92 -2.67
N LEU A 86 3.24 6.72 -3.33
CA LEU A 86 4.61 7.03 -2.91
C LEU A 86 4.74 8.42 -2.29
N PHE A 87 3.67 9.24 -2.26
CA PHE A 87 3.68 10.64 -1.87
C PHE A 87 4.23 10.88 -0.45
N ASP A 88 3.92 10.00 0.50
CA ASP A 88 4.37 10.11 1.89
C ASP A 88 5.85 9.73 2.08
N LEU A 89 6.49 9.15 1.07
CA LEU A 89 7.93 8.89 1.09
C LEU A 89 8.69 10.16 0.71
N ALA A 90 9.63 10.56 1.57
CA ALA A 90 10.50 11.69 1.27
C ALA A 90 11.29 11.46 -0.03
N ASN A 91 11.19 12.40 -0.98
CA ASN A 91 11.98 12.39 -2.21
C ASN A 91 13.49 12.35 -1.91
N PRO A 92 14.18 11.23 -2.19
CA PRO A 92 15.60 11.09 -1.88
C PRO A 92 16.46 11.81 -2.91
N SER A 93 17.66 12.24 -2.50
CA SER A 93 18.65 12.80 -3.42
C SER A 93 19.57 11.70 -3.98
N GLY A 94 19.53 11.48 -5.30
CA GLY A 94 20.33 10.44 -5.97
C GLY A 94 19.70 9.05 -5.87
N ASP A 95 20.32 8.07 -6.52
CA ASP A 95 19.79 6.70 -6.58
C ASP A 95 19.72 6.05 -5.19
N PHE A 96 18.65 5.28 -4.95
CA PHE A 96 18.32 4.70 -3.64
C PHE A 96 17.67 3.33 -3.81
N THR A 97 17.51 2.60 -2.70
CA THR A 97 16.78 1.33 -2.68
C THR A 97 15.38 1.58 -2.11
N LEU A 98 14.35 1.21 -2.86
CA LEU A 98 12.98 1.10 -2.38
C LEU A 98 12.73 -0.34 -1.96
N GLN A 99 12.17 -0.54 -0.77
CA GLN A 99 11.80 -1.84 -0.23
C GLN A 99 10.29 -1.90 -0.01
N LEU A 100 9.68 -2.98 -0.50
CA LEU A 100 8.28 -3.33 -0.31
C LEU A 100 8.18 -4.65 0.45
N ASP A 101 7.73 -4.59 1.70
CA ASP A 101 7.38 -5.77 2.47
C ASP A 101 5.89 -6.08 2.28
N ALA A 102 5.59 -7.26 1.75
CA ALA A 102 4.24 -7.71 1.50
C ALA A 102 4.07 -9.20 1.81
N THR A 103 2.87 -9.55 2.27
CA THR A 103 2.44 -10.94 2.48
C THR A 103 1.46 -11.33 1.38
N LEU A 104 1.75 -12.41 0.68
CA LEU A 104 0.91 -13.01 -0.35
C LEU A 104 0.15 -14.20 0.24
N PHE A 105 -1.12 -14.34 -0.14
CA PHE A 105 -1.96 -15.51 0.09
C PHE A 105 -2.52 -15.96 -1.25
N ARG A 106 -2.62 -17.29 -1.46
CA ARG A 106 -3.13 -17.82 -2.73
C ARG A 106 -4.03 -19.02 -2.52
N GLU A 107 -5.24 -18.92 -3.07
CA GLU A 107 -6.21 -20.01 -3.24
C GLU A 107 -6.74 -19.94 -4.67
N ALA A 108 -5.89 -20.27 -5.65
CA ALA A 108 -6.18 -20.00 -7.06
C ALA A 108 -6.16 -21.26 -7.94
N ALA A 109 -6.89 -21.22 -9.05
CA ALA A 109 -6.88 -22.28 -10.04
C ALA A 109 -5.57 -22.38 -10.84
N PHE A 110 -4.84 -21.27 -10.99
CA PHE A 110 -3.59 -21.19 -11.76
C PHE A 110 -2.38 -20.80 -10.91
N ASP A 111 -1.18 -21.11 -11.42
CA ASP A 111 0.08 -20.69 -10.80
C ASP A 111 0.42 -19.26 -11.23
N ASN A 112 -0.04 -18.27 -10.48
CA ASN A 112 0.08 -16.85 -10.85
C ASN A 112 1.34 -16.21 -10.29
N GLN A 113 1.84 -15.18 -10.97
CA GLN A 113 2.80 -14.22 -10.41
C GLN A 113 2.09 -12.87 -10.31
N VAL A 114 2.21 -12.21 -9.16
CA VAL A 114 1.70 -10.84 -8.96
C VAL A 114 2.87 -9.90 -8.73
N GLY A 115 2.67 -8.62 -8.94
CA GLY A 115 3.70 -7.63 -8.70
C GLY A 115 3.24 -6.21 -8.91
N PHE A 116 4.21 -5.31 -8.88
CA PHE A 116 3.98 -3.88 -9.03
C PHE A 116 5.03 -3.27 -9.96
N TYR A 117 4.63 -2.28 -10.75
CA TYR A 117 5.50 -1.48 -11.60
C TYR A 117 5.35 0.01 -11.28
N LEU A 118 6.40 0.77 -11.56
CA LEU A 118 6.40 2.21 -11.33
C LEU A 118 5.65 2.93 -12.47
N ALA A 119 4.73 3.80 -12.10
CA ALA A 119 4.02 4.67 -13.02
C ALA A 119 3.93 6.09 -12.46
N ASN A 120 3.62 7.07 -13.32
CA ASN A 120 3.15 8.35 -12.83
C ASN A 120 1.64 8.31 -12.52
N ARG A 121 1.08 9.35 -11.90
CA ARG A 121 -0.35 9.42 -11.56
C ARG A 121 -1.27 9.55 -12.78
N ALA A 122 -0.73 9.85 -13.96
CA ALA A 122 -1.45 9.75 -15.23
C ALA A 122 -1.48 8.30 -15.78
N GLY A 123 -0.81 7.36 -15.11
CA GLY A 123 -0.74 5.95 -15.45
C GLY A 123 0.35 5.61 -16.48
N SER A 124 1.22 6.54 -16.89
CA SER A 124 2.33 6.21 -17.77
C SER A 124 3.42 5.43 -17.04
N VAL A 125 3.99 4.42 -17.69
CA VAL A 125 5.05 3.57 -17.12
C VAL A 125 6.37 4.35 -17.08
N LEU A 126 7.03 4.31 -15.92
CA LEU A 126 8.35 4.93 -15.70
C LEU A 126 9.45 3.87 -15.67
N ASP A 127 10.61 4.17 -16.26
CA ASP A 127 11.82 3.38 -16.06
C ASP A 127 12.39 3.69 -14.66
N PRO A 128 12.50 2.70 -13.75
CA PRO A 128 12.94 2.93 -12.39
C PRO A 128 14.40 3.42 -12.30
N LEU A 129 15.25 3.16 -13.29
CA LEU A 129 16.68 3.52 -13.26
C LEU A 129 16.97 4.89 -13.86
N THR A 130 16.08 5.44 -14.69
CA THR A 130 16.27 6.75 -15.33
C THR A 130 15.24 7.79 -14.89
N GLY A 131 14.06 7.34 -14.45
CA GLY A 131 12.89 8.18 -14.19
C GLY A 131 12.16 8.65 -15.45
N GLU A 132 12.60 8.20 -16.63
CA GLU A 132 11.98 8.58 -17.90
C GLU A 132 10.68 7.80 -18.13
N GLU A 133 9.71 8.46 -18.77
CA GLU A 133 8.50 7.81 -19.24
C GLU A 133 8.82 6.92 -20.45
N VAL A 134 8.53 5.62 -20.33
CA VAL A 134 8.83 4.63 -21.38
C VAL A 134 7.59 4.21 -22.18
N ALA A 135 6.39 4.39 -21.64
CA ALA A 135 5.13 4.20 -22.35
C ALA A 135 4.00 5.00 -21.71
N THR A 136 3.13 5.59 -22.53
CA THR A 136 1.92 6.31 -22.07
C THR A 136 0.70 5.41 -22.08
N LEU A 137 -0.21 5.66 -21.14
CA LEU A 137 -1.47 4.91 -21.04
C LEU A 137 -2.38 5.08 -22.27
N GLU A 138 -2.37 6.26 -22.88
CA GLU A 138 -3.10 6.56 -24.13
C GLU A 138 -2.39 6.06 -25.40
N GLY A 139 -1.22 5.43 -25.25
CA GLY A 139 -0.37 4.97 -26.34
C GLY A 139 -0.79 3.64 -26.97
N ASP A 140 0.14 3.01 -27.67
CA ASP A 140 -0.08 1.66 -28.19
C ASP A 140 -0.12 0.63 -27.05
N ARG A 141 -1.20 -0.15 -26.97
CA ARG A 141 -1.43 -1.15 -25.91
C ARG A 141 -0.28 -2.14 -25.76
N SER A 142 0.26 -2.66 -26.87
CA SER A 142 1.34 -3.65 -26.79
C SER A 142 2.61 -3.02 -26.23
N THR A 143 2.91 -1.79 -26.66
CA THR A 143 4.04 -1.01 -26.14
C THR A 143 3.90 -0.74 -24.64
N TYR A 144 2.70 -0.39 -24.17
CA TYR A 144 2.42 -0.20 -22.74
C TYR A 144 2.63 -1.49 -21.95
N LEU A 145 2.04 -2.60 -22.39
CA LEU A 145 2.14 -3.88 -21.67
C LEU A 145 3.57 -4.46 -21.72
N ASP A 146 4.32 -4.25 -22.80
CA ASP A 146 5.75 -4.54 -22.86
C ASP A 146 6.53 -3.68 -21.84
N ALA A 147 6.19 -2.40 -21.69
CA ALA A 147 6.83 -1.55 -20.70
C ALA A 147 6.55 -2.02 -19.26
N VAL A 148 5.33 -2.47 -18.95
CA VAL A 148 4.98 -3.08 -17.66
C VAL A 148 5.85 -4.32 -17.39
N VAL A 149 5.97 -5.22 -18.36
CA VAL A 149 6.79 -6.44 -18.20
C VAL A 149 8.27 -6.11 -17.98
N ASN A 150 8.81 -5.17 -18.75
CA ASN A 150 10.24 -4.86 -18.74
C ASN A 150 10.68 -3.91 -17.61
N ASN A 151 9.76 -3.13 -17.04
CA ASN A 151 10.02 -2.14 -15.98
C ASN A 151 9.22 -2.45 -14.70
N ASN A 152 8.84 -3.72 -14.51
CA ASN A 152 8.30 -4.17 -13.23
C ASN A 152 9.36 -4.01 -12.13
N LEU A 153 8.89 -3.76 -10.91
CA LEU A 153 9.75 -3.41 -9.79
C LEU A 153 9.78 -4.49 -8.71
N PHE A 154 8.60 -4.98 -8.36
CA PHE A 154 8.41 -6.00 -7.34
C PHE A 154 7.56 -7.12 -7.93
N SER A 155 7.87 -8.35 -7.56
CA SER A 155 7.05 -9.49 -7.96
C SER A 155 7.21 -10.66 -7.01
N GLY A 156 6.20 -11.51 -6.96
CA GLY A 156 6.21 -12.73 -6.16
C GLY A 156 5.26 -13.78 -6.71
N GLN A 157 5.63 -15.04 -6.52
CA GLN A 157 4.77 -16.18 -6.78
C GLN A 157 4.80 -17.12 -5.57
N ILE A 158 3.63 -17.66 -5.22
CA ILE A 158 3.50 -18.64 -4.15
C ILE A 158 2.74 -19.88 -4.62
N ALA A 159 3.07 -21.03 -4.03
CA ALA A 159 2.36 -22.27 -4.30
C ALA A 159 0.90 -22.20 -3.83
N ASN A 160 0.01 -23.00 -4.42
CA ASN A 160 -1.42 -23.00 -4.06
C ASN A 160 -1.63 -23.37 -2.59
N ASN A 161 -2.64 -22.76 -1.95
CA ASN A 161 -2.99 -22.95 -0.54
C ASN A 161 -1.80 -22.67 0.39
N ASN A 162 -1.06 -21.60 0.09
CA ASN A 162 0.11 -21.19 0.87
C ASN A 162 0.13 -19.67 1.06
N SER A 163 1.07 -19.22 1.88
CA SER A 163 1.41 -17.81 2.01
C SER A 163 2.93 -17.60 1.98
N GLY A 164 3.35 -16.39 1.65
CA GLY A 164 4.77 -16.05 1.51
C GLY A 164 5.00 -14.56 1.27
N GLY A 165 6.25 -14.18 1.01
CA GLY A 165 6.60 -12.82 0.62
C GLY A 165 6.73 -12.65 -0.89
N LEU A 166 7.14 -11.46 -1.31
CA LEU A 166 7.60 -11.22 -2.68
C LEU A 166 8.94 -11.92 -2.93
N ASP A 167 9.17 -12.37 -4.16
CA ASP A 167 10.46 -12.89 -4.61
C ASP A 167 11.48 -11.76 -4.80
N THR A 168 10.97 -10.59 -5.25
CA THR A 168 11.72 -9.33 -5.34
C THR A 168 11.02 -8.29 -4.49
N SER A 169 11.63 -7.98 -3.33
CA SER A 169 11.12 -7.02 -2.34
C SER A 169 11.94 -5.73 -2.25
N GLU A 170 13.03 -5.63 -3.01
CA GLU A 170 13.92 -4.48 -3.05
C GLU A 170 14.26 -4.15 -4.50
N ALA A 171 14.30 -2.85 -4.82
CA ALA A 171 14.69 -2.39 -6.13
C ALA A 171 15.43 -1.06 -6.06
N THR A 172 16.40 -0.87 -6.95
CA THR A 172 17.09 0.41 -7.13
C THR A 172 16.21 1.36 -7.93
N ILE A 173 16.02 2.57 -7.40
CA ILE A 173 15.24 3.65 -7.99
C ILE A 173 16.14 4.87 -8.22
N SER A 174 15.94 5.54 -9.34
CA SER A 174 16.59 6.81 -9.66
C SER A 174 16.08 7.92 -8.76
N GLY A 175 16.99 8.73 -8.21
CA GLY A 175 16.63 9.94 -7.46
C GLY A 175 16.00 11.07 -8.30
N ASN A 176 15.79 10.85 -9.61
CA ASN A 176 15.10 11.80 -10.49
C ASN A 176 13.57 11.60 -10.51
N ILE A 177 13.07 10.51 -9.94
CA ILE A 177 11.63 10.23 -9.89
C ILE A 177 11.01 11.11 -8.81
N ASP A 178 9.99 11.87 -9.17
CA ASP A 178 9.21 12.67 -8.22
C ASP A 178 8.11 11.81 -7.60
N PHE A 179 8.29 11.42 -6.34
CA PHE A 179 7.31 10.65 -5.58
C PHE A 179 5.98 11.38 -5.36
N ASN A 180 5.91 12.69 -5.58
CA ASN A 180 4.62 13.38 -5.57
C ASN A 180 3.73 13.01 -6.76
N ASP A 181 4.34 12.57 -7.86
CA ASP A 181 3.65 12.18 -9.11
C ASP A 181 3.84 10.70 -9.43
N ALA A 182 4.48 9.91 -8.56
CA ALA A 182 4.76 8.50 -8.81
C ALA A 182 3.92 7.58 -7.90
N VAL A 183 3.55 6.42 -8.46
CA VAL A 183 2.76 5.38 -7.82
C VAL A 183 3.28 4.00 -8.23
N LEU A 184 2.93 2.97 -7.47
CA LEU A 184 3.11 1.59 -7.92
C LEU A 184 1.76 0.99 -8.33
N LEU A 185 1.64 0.63 -9.61
CA LEU A 185 0.44 -0.03 -10.13
C LEU A 185 0.62 -1.55 -10.10
N PRO A 186 -0.41 -2.32 -9.69
CA PRO A 186 -0.34 -3.77 -9.62
C PRO A 186 -0.52 -4.44 -10.99
N PHE A 187 -0.03 -5.67 -11.10
CA PHE A 187 -0.30 -6.57 -12.20
C PHE A 187 -0.40 -8.03 -11.72
N LEU A 188 -1.04 -8.87 -12.56
CA LEU A 188 -1.06 -10.32 -12.42
C LEU A 188 -0.67 -10.98 -13.74
N VAL A 189 0.31 -11.88 -13.70
CA VAL A 189 0.58 -12.85 -14.76
C VAL A 189 -0.10 -14.16 -14.40
N ARG A 190 -1.09 -14.53 -15.22
CA ARG A 190 -1.88 -15.73 -15.06
C ARG A 190 -1.11 -16.97 -15.52
N ASN A 191 -1.08 -17.99 -14.67
CA ASN A 191 -0.50 -19.30 -14.99
C ASN A 191 0.94 -19.24 -15.56
N GLY A 192 1.81 -18.50 -14.88
CA GLY A 192 3.20 -18.32 -15.26
C GLY A 192 3.86 -17.16 -14.53
N THR A 193 5.02 -16.78 -15.03
CA THR A 193 5.81 -15.63 -14.58
C THR A 193 5.93 -14.60 -15.69
N LEU A 194 6.54 -13.45 -15.41
CA LEU A 194 6.83 -12.40 -16.40
C LEU A 194 7.57 -12.93 -17.64
N SER A 195 8.39 -13.98 -17.52
CA SER A 195 9.03 -14.62 -18.68
C SER A 195 8.09 -15.46 -19.56
N ASP A 196 6.90 -15.77 -19.06
CA ASP A 196 5.86 -16.57 -19.72
C ASP A 196 4.71 -15.71 -20.27
N VAL A 197 4.84 -14.37 -20.22
CA VAL A 197 3.83 -13.47 -20.80
C VAL A 197 3.71 -13.75 -22.30
N ALA A 198 2.49 -14.08 -22.72
CA ALA A 198 2.20 -14.40 -24.11
C ALA A 198 2.39 -13.16 -24.98
N SER A 199 2.81 -13.34 -26.23
CA SER A 199 3.04 -12.23 -27.17
C SER A 199 1.78 -11.40 -27.52
N ASN A 200 0.60 -11.88 -27.15
CA ASN A 200 -0.67 -11.15 -27.27
C ASN A 200 -1.18 -10.59 -25.93
N PHE A 201 -0.40 -10.77 -24.85
CA PHE A 201 -0.70 -10.34 -23.48
C PHE A 201 -2.03 -10.87 -22.94
N ASN A 202 -2.44 -12.08 -23.36
CA ASN A 202 -3.73 -12.65 -22.95
C ASN A 202 -3.72 -13.32 -21.56
N ASN A 203 -2.56 -13.35 -20.92
CA ASN A 203 -2.31 -13.86 -19.58
C ASN A 203 -1.67 -12.80 -18.67
N LEU A 204 -1.70 -11.52 -19.06
CA LEU A 204 -1.28 -10.40 -18.24
C LEU A 204 -2.50 -9.53 -17.96
N TYR A 205 -2.77 -9.28 -16.69
CA TYR A 205 -3.80 -8.36 -16.22
C TYR A 205 -3.15 -7.21 -15.45
N VAL A 206 -3.62 -5.99 -15.71
CA VAL A 206 -3.12 -4.74 -15.11
C VAL A 206 -4.29 -3.93 -14.57
N ALA A 207 -4.01 -2.99 -13.65
CA ALA A 207 -5.02 -2.15 -13.01
C ALA A 207 -5.82 -1.27 -13.98
N PRO A 208 -5.24 -0.67 -15.05
CA PRO A 208 -6.03 -0.07 -16.13
C PRO A 208 -6.77 -1.18 -16.91
N ALA A 209 -7.93 -1.56 -16.38
CA ALA A 209 -8.69 -2.72 -16.80
C ALA A 209 -8.96 -2.74 -18.31
N SER A 210 -9.22 -1.58 -18.93
CA SER A 210 -9.42 -1.42 -20.37
C SER A 210 -8.29 -1.99 -21.25
N LEU A 211 -7.09 -2.19 -20.71
CA LEU A 211 -5.97 -2.83 -21.40
C LEU A 211 -5.99 -4.36 -21.34
N ASN A 212 -6.83 -4.96 -20.48
CA ASN A 212 -6.92 -6.41 -20.33
C ASN A 212 -7.60 -7.07 -21.55
N ALA A 213 -7.04 -8.20 -22.00
CA ALA A 213 -7.38 -8.81 -23.29
C ALA A 213 -8.80 -9.40 -23.36
N ASP A 214 -9.47 -9.57 -22.23
CA ASP A 214 -10.81 -10.15 -22.09
C ASP A 214 -11.87 -9.06 -21.92
N ASN A 215 -11.92 -8.20 -22.94
CA ASN A 215 -12.85 -7.08 -23.07
C ASN A 215 -12.71 -6.02 -21.97
N GLY A 216 -11.49 -5.84 -21.47
CA GLY A 216 -11.19 -4.84 -20.46
C GLY A 216 -11.79 -5.18 -19.10
N THR A 217 -11.82 -6.46 -18.72
CA THR A 217 -12.32 -6.86 -17.41
C THR A 217 -11.33 -6.43 -16.34
N ASP A 218 -11.85 -5.96 -15.22
CA ASP A 218 -11.06 -5.65 -14.04
C ASP A 218 -10.77 -6.93 -13.24
N HIS A 219 -9.49 -7.15 -12.95
CA HIS A 219 -8.97 -8.34 -12.25
C HIS A 219 -8.28 -8.00 -10.94
N ILE A 220 -8.23 -6.72 -10.56
CA ILE A 220 -7.51 -6.26 -9.40
C ILE A 220 -8.44 -5.36 -8.59
N ARG A 221 -8.42 -5.48 -7.27
CA ARG A 221 -9.28 -4.66 -6.42
C ARG A 221 -8.63 -4.34 -5.09
N LEU A 222 -8.89 -3.15 -4.57
CA LEU A 222 -8.53 -2.80 -3.21
C LEU A 222 -9.60 -3.39 -2.28
N LEU A 223 -9.19 -4.32 -1.42
CA LEU A 223 -10.09 -4.95 -0.44
C LEU A 223 -10.24 -4.12 0.84
N GLY A 224 -9.54 -2.98 0.89
CA GLY A 224 -9.51 -2.04 2.01
C GLY A 224 -8.18 -2.08 2.77
N GLY A 225 -7.77 -0.91 3.25
CA GLY A 225 -6.43 -0.70 3.77
C GLY A 225 -5.38 -1.08 2.72
N ASN A 226 -4.23 -1.55 3.17
CA ASN A 226 -3.09 -1.89 2.32
C ASN A 226 -3.23 -3.28 1.66
N THR A 227 -4.43 -3.68 1.20
CA THR A 227 -4.71 -5.05 0.72
C THR A 227 -5.29 -5.05 -0.70
N PHE A 228 -4.60 -5.73 -1.61
CA PHE A 228 -5.03 -5.97 -3.00
C PHE A 228 -5.54 -7.40 -3.15
N GLY A 229 -6.70 -7.56 -3.78
CA GLY A 229 -7.24 -8.83 -4.23
C GLY A 229 -7.11 -8.96 -5.75
N PHE A 230 -6.98 -10.18 -6.24
CA PHE A 230 -6.75 -10.49 -7.65
C PHE A 230 -7.62 -11.67 -8.11
N GLU A 231 -7.98 -11.68 -9.39
CA GLU A 231 -8.71 -12.76 -10.08
C GLU A 231 -7.86 -13.36 -11.22
N ASP A 232 -7.76 -14.68 -11.28
CA ASP A 232 -6.92 -15.41 -12.24
C ASP A 232 -7.70 -16.03 -13.42
N GLN A 233 -9.03 -16.01 -13.36
CA GLN A 233 -9.89 -16.52 -14.41
C GLN A 233 -10.40 -15.40 -15.33
N ARG A 234 -10.46 -15.70 -16.63
CA ARG A 234 -10.98 -14.74 -17.63
C ARG A 234 -12.36 -14.20 -17.27
N ASN A 235 -12.56 -12.91 -17.51
CA ASN A 235 -13.74 -12.15 -17.13
C ASN A 235 -13.97 -12.15 -15.61
N ALA A 236 -12.90 -12.12 -14.83
CA ALA A 236 -12.89 -12.10 -13.36
C ALA A 236 -13.69 -13.24 -12.68
N GLY A 237 -13.66 -14.45 -13.25
CA GLY A 237 -14.15 -15.66 -12.56
C GLY A 237 -15.53 -15.51 -11.90
N ASP A 238 -15.56 -15.75 -10.60
CA ASP A 238 -16.69 -15.49 -9.68
C ASP A 238 -16.59 -14.14 -8.95
N SER A 239 -15.50 -13.39 -9.14
CA SER A 239 -15.34 -11.98 -8.79
C SER A 239 -15.34 -11.70 -7.29
N ASP A 240 -14.78 -12.60 -6.49
CA ASP A 240 -14.53 -12.41 -5.07
C ASP A 240 -13.11 -11.90 -4.76
N PHE A 241 -12.21 -11.91 -5.75
CA PHE A 241 -10.85 -11.35 -5.73
C PHE A 241 -9.96 -12.00 -4.66
N ASP A 242 -10.16 -13.28 -4.38
CA ASP A 242 -9.38 -14.03 -3.39
C ASP A 242 -8.43 -15.10 -3.97
N ASP A 243 -8.39 -15.25 -5.31
CA ASP A 243 -7.45 -16.12 -6.01
C ASP A 243 -6.00 -15.83 -5.56
N VAL A 244 -5.62 -14.54 -5.56
CA VAL A 244 -4.40 -14.05 -4.89
C VAL A 244 -4.75 -12.81 -4.08
N VAL A 245 -4.26 -12.75 -2.84
CA VAL A 245 -4.36 -11.57 -1.98
C VAL A 245 -2.97 -11.11 -1.58
N VAL A 246 -2.70 -9.81 -1.73
CA VAL A 246 -1.44 -9.17 -1.37
C VAL A 246 -1.71 -8.13 -0.30
N VAL A 247 -1.13 -8.33 0.89
CA VAL A 247 -1.17 -7.39 2.01
C VAL A 247 0.16 -6.67 2.07
N ILE A 248 0.17 -5.34 1.88
CA ILE A 248 1.37 -4.53 2.05
C ILE A 248 1.58 -4.26 3.54
N ASN A 249 2.68 -4.79 4.07
CA ASN A 249 3.05 -4.67 5.46
C ASN A 249 3.86 -3.38 5.71
N ASN A 250 4.74 -3.02 4.77
CA ASN A 250 5.57 -1.83 4.87
C ASN A 250 6.10 -1.41 3.49
N LEU A 251 6.36 -0.10 3.34
CA LEU A 251 7.02 0.48 2.18
C LEU A 251 7.99 1.55 2.68
N ASN A 252 9.26 1.44 2.30
CA ASN A 252 10.28 2.37 2.79
C ASN A 252 11.49 2.49 1.85
N ILE A 253 12.20 3.60 2.01
CA ILE A 253 13.54 3.80 1.44
C ILE A 253 14.56 3.17 2.42
N VAL A 254 15.55 2.44 1.89
CA VAL A 254 16.61 1.75 2.66
C VAL A 254 17.97 2.40 2.44
#